data_AF-A0A9X3LGL6-F1
#
_entry.id   AF-A0A9X3LGL6-F1
#
_cell.length_a   1.000
_cell.length_b   1.000
_cell.length_c   1.000
_cell.angle_alpha   90.00
_cell.angle_beta   90.00
_cell.angle_gamma   90.00
#
_symmetry.space_group_name_H-M   'P 1'
#
loop_
_entity.id
_entity.type
_entity.pdbx_description
1 polymer ?
#
loop_
_entity_poly.entity_id
_entity_poly.type
_entity_poly.pdbx_seq_one_letter_code
_entity_poly.pdbx_strand_id
1 'polypeptide(L)'
;MSIHIYNTLTRQKEPFVPLEEGKVKMYVCGPTVYNYIHIGNSRPVIVYDTVRRYLKFRGYEVNFVSNFTDVDDKIIKTANELGEDVSELTERFIAAYFEDVTALGCQKADAHPRVTEHMDSIIEFIEVLIEKGYAYESQGDVYYRTRKFDGYGKLSHQSVDDLKIGARIEAGEKKEDALDFALWKDAKPGEIFWKSPWGNGRPGWHIECSVMAREILGDTIDIHAGGQDLTFPHHENEIAQSEAYTGKQFARYWMHNGYINIDNEKMSKSLGNFVLVNDIRKQIDPQVLRFFMLSVHYRHPINFSQELVENAENGLARIRTSYANLAHRLEASPELGDHQDIWLNKIEEVRTQFISSMDDDFNTANGIAALFELASLANVYLIEKHTEAAVLTAFMETLKELSLVLGIEVEVQTEVLDEEIDALIAERIQARKDKDFARADAIRDQLKEMNILLEDTAQGIRWKRG
;
A
#
# COMPACT_ATOMS: atom_id res chain seq x y z
N MET A 1 8.91 18.04 13.72
CA MET A 1 10.15 17.27 13.47
C MET A 1 10.30 17.07 11.96
N SER A 2 11.50 16.73 11.47
CA SER A 2 11.70 16.41 10.05
C SER A 2 11.46 14.92 9.82
N ILE A 3 10.88 14.58 8.67
CA ILE A 3 10.67 13.20 8.26
C ILE A 3 12.04 12.54 8.08
N HIS A 4 12.21 11.31 8.58
CA HIS A 4 13.36 10.47 8.32
C HIS A 4 12.91 9.24 7.53
N ILE A 5 13.71 8.81 6.57
CA ILE A 5 13.43 7.63 5.73
C ILE A 5 14.60 6.68 5.85
N TYR A 6 14.33 5.40 6.10
CA TYR A 6 15.34 4.36 5.96
C TYR A 6 15.68 4.17 4.48
N ASN A 7 16.88 4.59 4.09
CA ASN A 7 17.34 4.50 2.73
C ASN A 7 18.07 3.17 2.51
N THR A 8 17.53 2.32 1.63
CA THR A 8 18.10 0.99 1.35
C THR A 8 19.52 1.09 0.81
N LEU A 9 19.81 2.16 0.05
CA LEU A 9 21.12 2.41 -0.52
C LEU A 9 22.20 2.61 0.55
N THR A 10 21.90 3.28 1.66
CA THR A 10 22.87 3.58 2.72
C THR A 10 22.70 2.73 3.98
N ARG A 11 21.57 2.01 4.10
CA ARG A 11 21.14 1.21 5.26
C ARG A 11 21.00 2.03 6.54
N GLN A 12 20.61 3.29 6.43
CA GLN A 12 20.45 4.19 7.57
C GLN A 12 19.17 5.01 7.41
N LYS A 13 18.62 5.47 8.54
CA LYS A 13 17.57 6.49 8.54
C LYS A 13 18.19 7.84 8.27
N GLU A 14 17.72 8.51 7.23
CA GLU A 14 18.23 9.80 6.77
C GLU A 14 17.13 10.85 6.83
N PRO A 15 17.43 12.11 7.19
CA PRO A 15 16.48 13.20 7.03
C PRO A 15 16.01 13.27 5.56
N PHE A 16 14.70 13.33 5.36
CA PHE A 16 14.10 13.52 4.04
C PHE A 16 14.29 14.98 3.60
N VAL A 17 14.99 15.15 2.48
CA VAL A 17 15.20 16.44 1.83
C VAL A 17 14.83 16.26 0.36
N PRO A 18 13.77 16.90 -0.14
CA PRO A 18 13.38 16.76 -1.54
C PRO A 18 14.38 17.44 -2.48
N LEU A 19 14.31 17.09 -3.77
CA LEU A 19 15.03 17.72 -4.87
C LEU A 19 14.56 19.16 -5.09
N GLU A 20 13.25 19.39 -4.96
CA GLU A 20 12.62 20.71 -5.04
C GLU A 20 11.83 20.95 -3.76
N GLU A 21 12.01 22.12 -3.13
CA GLU A 21 11.35 22.46 -1.87
C GLU A 21 9.84 22.32 -1.99
N GLY A 22 9.23 21.57 -1.06
CA GLY A 22 7.79 21.34 -1.03
C GLY A 22 7.24 20.33 -2.06
N LYS A 23 8.06 19.77 -2.94
CA LYS A 23 7.61 18.78 -3.96
C LYS A 23 8.30 17.44 -3.83
N VAL A 24 7.59 16.36 -4.14
CA VAL A 24 8.13 14.99 -4.09
C VAL A 24 7.79 14.24 -5.37
N LYS A 25 8.82 13.74 -6.05
CA LYS A 25 8.74 12.83 -7.19
C LYS A 25 8.93 11.40 -6.71
N MET A 26 7.84 10.62 -6.73
CA MET A 26 7.81 9.27 -6.18
C MET A 26 7.45 8.26 -7.27
N TYR A 27 8.31 7.26 -7.50
CA TYR A 27 8.04 6.14 -8.39
C TYR A 27 7.96 4.84 -7.59
N VAL A 28 6.95 4.01 -7.86
CA VAL A 28 6.82 2.68 -7.26
C VAL A 28 6.54 1.67 -8.36
N CYS A 29 7.35 0.62 -8.46
CA CYS A 29 7.12 -0.41 -9.47
C CYS A 29 5.76 -1.07 -9.27
N GLY A 30 4.94 -1.06 -10.33
CA GLY A 30 3.59 -1.62 -10.30
C GLY A 30 3.54 -3.08 -10.74
N PRO A 31 2.33 -3.63 -10.96
CA PRO A 31 2.15 -5.05 -11.21
C PRO A 31 2.34 -5.44 -12.67
N THR A 32 2.70 -6.70 -12.89
CA THR A 32 2.51 -7.39 -14.17
C THR A 32 1.06 -7.84 -14.30
N VAL A 33 0.34 -7.33 -15.29
CA VAL A 33 -1.13 -7.46 -15.41
C VAL A 33 -1.56 -8.69 -16.21
N TYR A 34 -1.21 -9.88 -15.68
CA TYR A 34 -1.58 -11.18 -16.26
C TYR A 34 -2.53 -12.01 -15.39
N ASN A 35 -2.80 -11.56 -14.16
CA ASN A 35 -3.69 -12.22 -13.21
C ASN A 35 -4.20 -11.24 -12.14
N TYR A 36 -5.17 -11.67 -11.33
CA TYR A 36 -5.55 -10.97 -10.10
C TYR A 36 -4.37 -10.89 -9.13
N ILE A 37 -4.30 -9.78 -8.38
CA ILE A 37 -3.27 -9.59 -7.36
C ILE A 37 -3.53 -10.44 -6.13
N HIS A 38 -2.45 -10.91 -5.50
CA HIS A 38 -2.50 -11.56 -4.20
C HIS A 38 -2.21 -10.56 -3.07
N ILE A 39 -2.50 -10.96 -1.82
CA ILE A 39 -2.29 -10.09 -0.65
C ILE A 39 -0.83 -9.60 -0.54
N GLY A 40 0.12 -10.39 -1.03
CA GLY A 40 1.54 -9.99 -1.14
C GLY A 40 1.75 -8.77 -2.03
N ASN A 41 1.06 -8.69 -3.17
CA ASN A 41 1.17 -7.55 -4.08
C ASN A 41 0.41 -6.32 -3.57
N SER A 42 -0.62 -6.47 -2.72
CA SER A 42 -1.34 -5.31 -2.20
C SER A 42 -0.58 -4.59 -1.08
N ARG A 43 0.36 -5.26 -0.40
CA ARG A 43 1.17 -4.62 0.64
C ARG A 43 1.97 -3.40 0.16
N PRO A 44 2.80 -3.46 -0.91
CA PRO A 44 3.46 -2.26 -1.42
C PRO A 44 2.45 -1.16 -1.76
N VAL A 45 1.30 -1.50 -2.36
CA VAL A 45 0.26 -0.52 -2.70
C VAL A 45 -0.25 0.21 -1.46
N ILE A 46 -0.60 -0.52 -0.39
CA ILE A 46 -1.08 0.07 0.88
C ILE A 46 0.01 0.89 1.58
N VAL A 47 1.24 0.37 1.62
CA VAL A 47 2.38 1.05 2.26
C VAL A 47 2.67 2.37 1.56
N TYR A 48 2.82 2.37 0.25
CA TYR A 48 3.24 3.56 -0.49
C TYR A 48 2.10 4.55 -0.73
N ASP A 49 0.84 4.10 -0.73
CA ASP A 49 -0.31 4.99 -0.57
C ASP A 49 -0.27 5.72 0.78
N THR A 50 0.08 5.02 1.88
CA THR A 50 0.23 5.63 3.21
C THR A 50 1.40 6.61 3.28
N VAL A 51 2.53 6.29 2.65
CA VAL A 51 3.68 7.21 2.50
C VAL A 51 3.24 8.49 1.77
N ARG A 52 2.57 8.37 0.62
CA ARG A 52 2.04 9.52 -0.11
C ARG A 52 1.07 10.35 0.74
N ARG A 53 0.12 9.69 1.42
CA ARG A 53 -0.86 10.38 2.28
C ARG A 53 -0.18 11.15 3.40
N TYR A 54 0.83 10.57 4.06
CA TYR A 54 1.58 11.25 5.11
C TYR A 54 2.39 12.43 4.56
N LEU A 55 3.05 12.28 3.41
CA LEU A 55 3.76 13.40 2.77
C LEU A 55 2.80 14.55 2.43
N LYS A 56 1.62 14.26 1.86
CA LYS A 56 0.57 15.27 1.61
C LYS A 56 0.07 15.92 2.90
N PHE A 57 -0.15 15.14 3.96
CA PHE A 57 -0.49 15.64 5.29
C PHE A 57 0.58 16.59 5.86
N ARG A 58 1.85 16.35 5.52
CA ARG A 58 2.99 17.20 5.87
C ARG A 58 3.19 18.42 4.97
N GLY A 59 2.29 18.64 4.02
CA GLY A 59 2.26 19.82 3.15
C GLY A 59 3.03 19.68 1.84
N TYR A 60 3.51 18.47 1.50
CA TYR A 60 4.18 18.24 0.22
C TYR A 60 3.19 18.08 -0.94
N GLU A 61 3.53 18.66 -2.08
CA GLU A 61 2.97 18.29 -3.38
C GLU A 61 3.65 17.00 -3.84
N VAL A 62 2.92 15.89 -3.89
CA VAL A 62 3.48 14.58 -4.28
C VAL A 62 2.99 14.22 -5.68
N ASN A 63 3.93 14.03 -6.61
CA ASN A 63 3.71 13.39 -7.91
C ASN A 63 4.11 11.91 -7.79
N PHE A 64 3.12 11.05 -7.61
CA PHE A 64 3.28 9.61 -7.45
C PHE A 64 2.96 8.87 -8.75
N VAL A 65 3.92 8.12 -9.27
CA VAL A 65 3.80 7.29 -10.48
C VAL A 65 3.96 5.81 -10.13
N SER A 66 3.11 4.96 -10.72
CA SER A 66 3.21 3.50 -10.62
C SER A 66 2.86 2.88 -11.96
N ASN A 67 3.78 2.18 -12.62
CA ASN A 67 3.56 1.64 -13.96
C ASN A 67 2.63 0.41 -13.98
N PHE A 68 2.22 0.01 -15.19
CA PHE A 68 1.75 -1.34 -15.47
C PHE A 68 2.71 -2.02 -16.42
N THR A 69 3.21 -3.20 -16.04
CA THR A 69 3.91 -4.09 -16.98
C THR A 69 2.84 -4.84 -17.79
N ASP A 70 2.55 -4.37 -19.00
CA ASP A 70 1.53 -4.90 -19.92
C ASP A 70 2.12 -5.68 -21.10
N VAL A 71 3.43 -5.92 -21.08
CA VAL A 71 4.11 -6.88 -21.96
C VAL A 71 5.20 -7.63 -21.18
N ASP A 72 5.07 -8.95 -21.07
CA ASP A 72 6.06 -9.83 -20.42
C ASP A 72 5.83 -11.29 -20.87
N ASP A 73 6.84 -12.14 -20.64
CA ASP A 73 6.77 -13.59 -20.83
C ASP A 73 5.53 -14.21 -20.17
N LYS A 74 5.16 -13.77 -18.96
CA LYS A 74 3.99 -14.30 -18.24
C LYS A 74 2.67 -13.91 -18.92
N ILE A 75 2.58 -12.68 -19.42
CA ILE A 75 1.37 -12.17 -20.10
C ILE A 75 1.16 -12.94 -21.39
N ILE A 76 2.19 -13.07 -22.21
CA ILE A 76 2.14 -13.80 -23.49
C ILE A 76 1.75 -15.25 -23.25
N LYS A 77 2.36 -15.90 -22.24
CA LYS A 77 2.03 -17.27 -21.87
C LYS A 77 0.56 -17.41 -21.47
N THR A 78 0.06 -16.55 -20.60
CA THR A 78 -1.33 -16.61 -20.13
C THR A 78 -2.33 -16.29 -21.24
N ALA A 79 -2.04 -15.32 -22.11
CA ALA A 79 -2.87 -14.99 -23.27
C ALA A 79 -3.01 -16.21 -24.20
N ASN A 80 -1.89 -16.90 -24.49
CA ASN A 80 -1.88 -18.12 -25.29
C ASN A 80 -2.64 -19.27 -24.62
N GLU A 81 -2.51 -19.45 -23.30
CA GLU A 81 -3.22 -20.48 -22.54
C GLU A 81 -4.75 -20.26 -22.53
N LEU A 82 -5.20 -19.00 -22.54
CA LEU A 82 -6.61 -18.63 -22.54
C LEU A 82 -7.20 -18.44 -23.95
N GLY A 83 -6.36 -18.34 -24.99
CA GLY A 83 -6.79 -18.01 -26.34
C GLY A 83 -7.33 -16.58 -26.46
N GLU A 84 -6.81 -15.66 -25.64
CA GLU A 84 -7.18 -14.24 -25.59
C GLU A 84 -6.09 -13.37 -26.23
N ASP A 85 -6.44 -12.18 -26.71
CA ASP A 85 -5.45 -11.19 -27.12
C ASP A 85 -4.73 -10.59 -25.89
N VAL A 86 -3.45 -10.23 -26.04
CA VAL A 86 -2.64 -9.65 -24.96
C VAL A 86 -3.25 -8.33 -24.46
N SER A 87 -3.77 -7.48 -25.34
CA SER A 87 -4.39 -6.21 -24.94
C SER A 87 -5.69 -6.44 -24.16
N GLU A 88 -6.53 -7.37 -24.60
CA GLU A 88 -7.77 -7.71 -23.88
C GLU A 88 -7.50 -8.29 -22.49
N LEU A 89 -6.50 -9.18 -22.39
CA LEU A 89 -6.07 -9.77 -21.13
C LEU A 89 -5.60 -8.71 -20.14
N THR A 90 -4.73 -7.81 -20.60
CA THR A 90 -4.10 -6.78 -19.76
C THR A 90 -5.11 -5.73 -19.32
N GLU A 91 -6.02 -5.27 -20.20
CA GLU A 91 -7.10 -4.35 -19.81
C GLU A 91 -8.00 -4.93 -18.73
N ARG A 92 -8.36 -6.21 -18.85
CA ARG A 92 -9.18 -6.92 -17.86
C ARG A 92 -8.50 -6.95 -16.50
N PHE A 93 -7.20 -7.23 -16.45
CA PHE A 93 -6.48 -7.29 -15.17
C PHE A 93 -6.06 -5.91 -14.63
N ILE A 94 -5.94 -4.88 -15.47
CA ILE A 94 -5.81 -3.48 -15.02
C ILE A 94 -7.11 -3.03 -14.34
N ALA A 95 -8.27 -3.34 -14.93
CA ALA A 95 -9.57 -3.04 -14.32
C ALA A 95 -9.72 -3.75 -12.97
N ALA A 96 -9.44 -5.06 -12.93
CA ALA A 96 -9.48 -5.85 -11.69
C ALA A 96 -8.51 -5.33 -10.62
N TYR A 97 -7.28 -4.94 -11.01
CA TYR A 97 -6.32 -4.33 -10.10
C TYR A 97 -6.90 -3.07 -9.45
N PHE A 98 -7.51 -2.17 -10.23
CA PHE A 98 -8.10 -0.96 -9.68
C PHE A 98 -9.27 -1.24 -8.74
N GLU A 99 -10.13 -2.21 -9.06
CA GLU A 99 -11.20 -2.63 -8.15
C GLU A 99 -10.66 -3.14 -6.81
N ASP A 100 -9.65 -4.00 -6.86
CA ASP A 100 -9.04 -4.61 -5.67
C ASP A 100 -8.35 -3.55 -4.79
N VAL A 101 -7.53 -2.66 -5.36
CA VAL A 101 -6.79 -1.66 -4.57
C VAL A 101 -7.68 -0.52 -4.07
N THR A 102 -8.73 -0.16 -4.83
CA THR A 102 -9.72 0.84 -4.39
C THR A 102 -10.52 0.29 -3.22
N ALA A 103 -10.92 -0.99 -3.25
CA ALA A 103 -11.58 -1.63 -2.12
C ALA A 103 -10.70 -1.56 -0.85
N LEU A 104 -9.38 -1.75 -0.98
CA LEU A 104 -8.40 -1.61 0.11
C LEU A 104 -8.13 -0.14 0.53
N GLY A 105 -8.94 0.83 0.10
CA GLY A 105 -8.81 2.25 0.45
C GLY A 105 -7.62 2.98 -0.17
N CYS A 106 -6.95 2.38 -1.17
CA CYS A 106 -5.84 3.02 -1.86
C CYS A 106 -6.35 3.94 -2.97
N GLN A 107 -5.76 5.13 -3.13
CA GLN A 107 -6.07 5.99 -4.27
C GLN A 107 -5.17 5.63 -5.45
N LYS A 108 -5.64 5.83 -6.68
CA LYS A 108 -4.80 5.72 -7.88
C LYS A 108 -3.58 6.63 -7.76
N ALA A 109 -2.41 6.17 -8.22
CA ALA A 109 -1.27 7.04 -8.49
C ALA A 109 -1.66 8.17 -9.48
N ASP A 110 -0.90 9.26 -9.49
CA ASP A 110 -1.12 10.42 -10.36
C ASP A 110 -0.90 10.07 -11.84
N ALA A 111 -0.07 9.06 -12.14
CA ALA A 111 0.04 8.44 -13.46
C ALA A 111 0.30 6.92 -13.37
N HIS A 112 -0.20 6.19 -14.36
CA HIS A 112 0.03 4.74 -14.56
C HIS A 112 0.53 4.45 -15.98
N PRO A 113 1.80 4.74 -16.30
CA PRO A 113 2.33 4.49 -17.63
C PRO A 113 2.35 2.99 -17.94
N ARG A 114 2.10 2.66 -19.21
CA ARG A 114 2.10 1.29 -19.70
C ARG A 114 3.31 1.05 -20.58
N VAL A 115 3.97 -0.07 -20.41
CA VAL A 115 5.21 -0.38 -21.14
C VAL A 115 4.99 -0.26 -22.64
N THR A 116 3.89 -0.79 -23.18
CA THR A 116 3.56 -0.74 -24.62
C THR A 116 3.43 0.69 -25.20
N GLU A 117 3.21 1.71 -24.37
CA GLU A 117 3.10 3.12 -24.76
C GLU A 117 4.46 3.84 -24.85
N HIS A 118 5.54 3.19 -24.38
CA HIS A 118 6.88 3.78 -24.26
C HIS A 118 7.95 3.04 -25.09
N MET A 119 7.55 2.27 -26.11
CA MET A 119 8.45 1.42 -26.90
C MET A 119 9.55 2.20 -27.63
N ASP A 120 9.21 3.30 -28.29
CA ASP A 120 10.19 4.12 -29.02
C ASP A 120 11.25 4.67 -28.07
N SER A 121 10.83 5.15 -26.91
CA SER A 121 11.72 5.66 -25.85
C SER A 121 12.59 4.57 -25.24
N ILE A 122 12.07 3.35 -25.10
CA ILE A 122 12.87 2.19 -24.66
C ILE A 122 13.95 1.87 -25.68
N ILE A 123 13.61 1.84 -26.96
CA ILE A 123 14.58 1.57 -28.04
C ILE A 123 15.67 2.65 -28.04
N GLU A 124 15.30 3.93 -28.00
CA GLU A 124 16.26 5.05 -27.92
C GLU A 124 17.17 4.92 -26.68
N PHE A 125 16.60 4.56 -25.53
CA PHE A 125 17.37 4.39 -24.30
C PHE A 125 18.44 3.31 -24.46
N ILE A 126 18.07 2.18 -25.06
CA ILE A 126 18.99 1.06 -25.30
C ILE A 126 20.05 1.45 -26.33
N GLU A 127 19.71 2.17 -27.39
CA GLU A 127 20.69 2.70 -28.36
C GLU A 127 21.77 3.53 -27.68
N VAL A 128 21.39 4.46 -26.80
CA VAL A 128 22.35 5.28 -26.04
C VAL A 128 23.23 4.43 -25.11
N LEU A 129 22.67 3.39 -24.47
CA LEU A 129 23.46 2.47 -23.67
C LEU A 129 24.48 1.69 -24.52
N ILE A 130 24.12 1.30 -25.75
CA ILE A 130 25.05 0.66 -26.69
C ILE A 130 26.14 1.65 -27.13
N GLU A 131 25.79 2.89 -27.48
CA GLU A 131 26.75 3.92 -27.88
C GLU A 131 27.77 4.22 -26.77
N LYS A 132 27.30 4.27 -25.52
CA LYS A 132 28.15 4.39 -24.34
C LYS A 132 28.88 3.09 -23.99
N GLY A 133 28.58 2.00 -24.68
CA GLY A 133 29.12 0.65 -24.55
C GLY A 133 28.74 -0.07 -23.25
N TYR A 134 27.68 0.38 -22.57
CA TYR A 134 27.06 -0.32 -21.44
C TYR A 134 26.10 -1.42 -21.89
N ALA A 135 25.78 -1.50 -23.17
CA ALA A 135 24.97 -2.57 -23.74
C ALA A 135 25.60 -3.12 -25.03
N TYR A 136 25.14 -4.29 -25.46
CA TYR A 136 25.58 -4.94 -26.69
C TYR A 136 24.50 -5.85 -27.26
N GLU A 137 24.43 -5.90 -28.58
CA GLU A 137 23.58 -6.84 -29.31
C GLU A 137 24.25 -8.22 -29.39
N SER A 138 23.44 -9.28 -29.30
CA SER A 138 23.88 -10.67 -29.44
C SER A 138 22.77 -11.53 -30.05
N GLN A 139 22.78 -11.63 -31.38
CA GLN A 139 21.86 -12.46 -32.17
C GLN A 139 20.38 -12.16 -31.92
N GLY A 140 19.99 -10.88 -32.02
CA GLY A 140 18.64 -10.35 -31.88
C GLY A 140 18.30 -9.81 -30.49
N ASP A 141 18.95 -10.36 -29.45
CA ASP A 141 18.84 -9.83 -28.08
C ASP A 141 19.80 -8.65 -27.88
N VAL A 142 19.48 -7.77 -26.93
CA VAL A 142 20.41 -6.77 -26.41
C VAL A 142 20.57 -6.97 -24.91
N TYR A 143 21.81 -7.07 -24.45
CA TYR A 143 22.16 -7.27 -23.06
C TYR A 143 22.87 -6.05 -22.48
N TYR A 144 22.63 -5.77 -21.19
CA TYR A 144 23.40 -4.82 -20.41
C TYR A 144 24.70 -5.47 -19.92
N ARG A 145 25.79 -4.74 -20.01
CA ARG A 145 27.15 -5.16 -19.63
C ARG A 145 27.40 -4.81 -18.17
N THR A 146 26.96 -5.67 -17.27
CA THR A 146 26.89 -5.43 -15.82
C THR A 146 28.24 -5.00 -15.24
N ARG A 147 29.33 -5.66 -15.65
CA ARG A 147 30.70 -5.35 -15.17
C ARG A 147 31.23 -3.99 -15.58
N LYS A 148 30.62 -3.32 -16.56
CA LYS A 148 31.04 -1.98 -16.97
C LYS A 148 30.55 -0.91 -15.99
N PHE A 149 29.47 -1.18 -15.27
CA PHE A 149 28.89 -0.26 -14.33
C PHE A 149 29.64 -0.29 -13.00
N ASP A 150 30.28 0.82 -12.66
CA ASP A 150 30.93 0.97 -11.36
C ASP A 150 29.89 1.07 -10.25
N GLY A 151 30.08 0.31 -9.18
CA GLY A 151 29.12 0.23 -8.08
C GLY A 151 27.89 -0.65 -8.34
N TYR A 152 27.90 -1.54 -9.35
CA TYR A 152 26.83 -2.54 -9.47
C TYR A 152 26.77 -3.43 -8.23
N GLY A 153 25.58 -3.56 -7.62
CA GLY A 153 25.40 -4.24 -6.34
C GLY A 153 25.34 -3.29 -5.13
N LYS A 154 25.45 -1.97 -5.33
CA LYS A 154 25.42 -0.97 -4.25
C LYS A 154 24.08 -0.89 -3.52
N LEU A 155 22.96 -1.19 -4.17
CA LEU A 155 21.64 -1.15 -3.52
C LEU A 155 21.40 -2.39 -2.66
N SER A 156 21.75 -3.56 -3.20
CA SER A 156 21.64 -4.86 -2.53
C SER A 156 22.78 -5.10 -1.52
N HIS A 157 23.86 -4.34 -1.62
CA HIS A 157 25.14 -4.52 -0.92
C HIS A 157 25.72 -5.91 -1.11
N GLN A 158 25.60 -6.43 -2.32
CA GLN A 158 26.25 -7.68 -2.73
C GLN A 158 27.41 -7.32 -3.64
N SER A 159 28.58 -7.92 -3.41
CA SER A 159 29.70 -7.72 -4.33
C SER A 159 29.41 -8.43 -5.66
N VAL A 160 29.93 -7.88 -6.77
CA VAL A 160 29.85 -8.52 -8.08
C VAL A 160 30.43 -9.94 -8.06
N ASP A 161 31.43 -10.19 -7.22
CA ASP A 161 32.03 -11.51 -7.06
C ASP A 161 31.11 -12.49 -6.33
N ASP A 162 30.39 -12.05 -5.29
CA ASP A 162 29.40 -12.87 -4.59
C ASP A 162 28.24 -13.26 -5.51
N LEU A 163 27.75 -12.28 -6.30
CA LEU A 163 26.70 -12.50 -7.29
C LEU A 163 27.10 -13.57 -8.33
N LYS A 164 28.39 -13.66 -8.66
CA LYS A 164 28.92 -14.62 -9.63
C LYS A 164 28.88 -16.07 -9.12
N ILE A 165 29.01 -16.31 -7.82
CA ILE A 165 29.15 -17.67 -7.25
C ILE A 165 27.91 -18.53 -7.55
N GLY A 166 26.74 -17.93 -7.78
CA GLY A 166 25.51 -18.62 -8.20
C GLY A 166 25.10 -18.40 -9.66
N ALA A 167 25.67 -17.41 -10.36
CA ALA A 167 25.24 -17.04 -11.70
C ALA A 167 25.78 -18.02 -12.75
N ARG A 168 24.89 -18.48 -13.63
CA ARG A 168 25.22 -19.31 -14.80
C ARG A 168 24.60 -18.69 -16.03
N ILE A 169 25.24 -18.93 -17.17
CA ILE A 169 24.63 -18.67 -18.48
C ILE A 169 23.71 -19.87 -18.74
N GLU A 170 22.42 -19.61 -18.83
CA GLU A 170 21.42 -20.63 -19.11
C GLU A 170 21.48 -21.10 -20.57
N ALA A 171 20.96 -22.29 -20.84
CA ALA A 171 20.95 -22.83 -22.19
C ALA A 171 20.07 -21.96 -23.11
N GLY A 172 20.68 -21.33 -24.10
CA GLY A 172 20.02 -20.43 -25.04
C GLY A 172 20.31 -18.95 -24.81
N GLU A 173 20.88 -18.58 -23.65
CA GLU A 173 21.38 -17.22 -23.43
C GLU A 173 22.70 -17.01 -24.18
N LYS A 174 22.86 -15.82 -24.76
CA LYS A 174 24.01 -15.47 -25.61
C LYS A 174 24.79 -14.29 -25.05
N LYS A 175 24.75 -14.16 -23.73
CA LYS A 175 25.44 -13.13 -22.96
C LYS A 175 26.92 -13.47 -22.80
N GLU A 176 27.74 -12.43 -22.77
CA GLU A 176 29.18 -12.50 -22.54
C GLU A 176 29.53 -12.78 -21.08
N ASP A 177 28.73 -12.30 -20.12
CA ASP A 177 28.90 -12.56 -18.69
C ASP A 177 27.61 -13.11 -18.06
N ALA A 178 27.77 -13.98 -17.05
CA ALA A 178 26.66 -14.60 -16.33
C ALA A 178 25.72 -13.56 -15.65
N LEU A 179 26.25 -12.38 -15.31
CA LEU A 179 25.54 -11.29 -14.64
C LEU A 179 24.88 -10.29 -15.60
N ASP A 180 25.16 -10.38 -16.89
CA ASP A 180 24.51 -9.53 -17.88
C ASP A 180 23.02 -9.89 -17.98
N PHE A 181 22.18 -8.89 -18.15
CA PHE A 181 20.72 -9.05 -18.21
C PHE A 181 20.15 -8.44 -19.49
N ALA A 182 19.05 -8.99 -19.99
CA ALA A 182 18.43 -8.54 -21.21
C ALA A 182 17.78 -7.14 -21.04
N LEU A 183 18.09 -6.24 -21.97
CA LEU A 183 17.41 -4.98 -22.22
C LEU A 183 16.35 -5.12 -23.31
N TRP A 184 16.65 -5.93 -24.32
CA TRP A 184 15.75 -6.28 -25.42
C TRP A 184 15.86 -7.77 -25.70
N LYS A 185 14.72 -8.43 -25.96
CA LYS A 185 14.64 -9.86 -26.26
C LYS A 185 14.06 -10.04 -27.66
N ASP A 186 14.70 -10.87 -28.47
CA ASP A 186 14.17 -11.32 -29.76
C ASP A 186 12.82 -12.02 -29.56
N ALA A 187 11.85 -11.70 -30.40
CA ALA A 187 10.51 -12.25 -30.30
C ALA A 187 10.44 -13.65 -30.94
N LYS A 188 9.86 -14.62 -30.24
CA LYS A 188 9.66 -15.96 -30.82
C LYS A 188 8.52 -15.94 -31.84
N PRO A 189 8.49 -16.90 -32.80
CA PRO A 189 7.40 -16.98 -33.77
C PRO A 189 6.03 -17.03 -33.10
N GLY A 190 5.16 -16.09 -33.46
CA GLY A 190 3.79 -15.98 -32.93
C GLY A 190 3.65 -15.15 -31.66
N GLU A 191 4.74 -14.65 -31.06
CA GLU A 191 4.67 -13.70 -29.95
C GLU A 191 4.43 -12.27 -30.46
N ILE A 192 3.86 -11.41 -29.59
CA ILE A 192 3.78 -9.97 -29.83
C ILE A 192 5.19 -9.35 -29.90
N PHE A 193 5.39 -8.39 -30.80
CA PHE A 193 6.69 -7.76 -31.02
C PHE A 193 6.59 -6.33 -31.52
N TRP A 194 7.69 -5.61 -31.37
CA TRP A 194 7.95 -4.29 -31.93
C TRP A 194 9.20 -4.35 -32.80
N LYS A 195 9.25 -3.50 -33.83
CA LYS A 195 10.42 -3.37 -34.69
C LYS A 195 11.48 -2.55 -33.95
N SER A 196 12.72 -3.02 -33.99
CA SER A 196 13.87 -2.31 -33.43
C SER A 196 15.07 -2.41 -34.39
N PRO A 197 16.15 -1.63 -34.16
CA PRO A 197 17.40 -1.76 -34.90
C PRO A 197 18.03 -3.16 -34.83
N TRP A 198 17.68 -3.94 -33.81
CA TRP A 198 18.23 -5.28 -33.55
C TRP A 198 17.32 -6.41 -34.03
N GLY A 199 16.19 -6.08 -34.67
CA GLY A 199 15.19 -7.04 -35.12
C GLY A 199 13.84 -6.88 -34.42
N ASN A 200 12.94 -7.83 -34.64
CA ASN A 200 11.64 -7.84 -33.99
C ASN A 200 11.79 -8.39 -32.58
N GLY A 201 11.36 -7.63 -31.57
CA GLY A 201 11.50 -8.08 -30.20
C GLY A 201 10.62 -7.31 -29.24
N ARG A 202 11.01 -7.37 -27.97
CA ARG A 202 10.26 -6.79 -26.86
C ARG A 202 11.23 -6.39 -25.73
N PRO A 203 10.85 -5.46 -24.85
CA PRO A 203 11.71 -5.03 -23.75
C PRO A 203 12.02 -6.19 -22.79
N GLY A 204 13.20 -6.11 -22.16
CA GLY A 204 13.48 -6.83 -20.92
C GLY A 204 12.79 -6.17 -19.74
N TRP A 205 12.44 -6.94 -18.71
CA TRP A 205 11.64 -6.46 -17.57
C TRP A 205 12.19 -5.22 -16.85
N HIS A 206 13.50 -5.00 -16.85
CA HIS A 206 14.11 -3.91 -16.07
C HIS A 206 14.10 -2.55 -16.79
N ILE A 207 14.20 -2.54 -18.12
CA ILE A 207 14.40 -1.28 -18.89
C ILE A 207 13.16 -0.39 -18.86
N GLU A 208 11.99 -0.99 -18.68
CA GLU A 208 10.71 -0.32 -18.69
C GLU A 208 10.62 0.74 -17.57
N CYS A 209 10.96 0.38 -16.33
CA CYS A 209 10.86 1.28 -15.18
C CYS A 209 11.86 2.44 -15.28
N SER A 210 13.10 2.17 -15.70
CA SER A 210 14.11 3.22 -15.94
C SER A 210 13.62 4.27 -16.93
N VAL A 211 12.99 3.84 -18.03
CA VAL A 211 12.50 4.75 -19.08
C VAL A 211 11.27 5.51 -18.59
N MET A 212 10.23 4.82 -18.13
CA MET A 212 8.97 5.44 -17.72
C MET A 212 9.15 6.41 -16.54
N ALA A 213 9.97 6.04 -15.55
CA ALA A 213 10.29 6.92 -14.43
C ALA A 213 10.98 8.20 -14.90
N ARG A 214 12.00 8.07 -15.78
CA ARG A 214 12.73 9.22 -16.32
C ARG A 214 11.84 10.14 -17.13
N GLU A 215 11.01 9.60 -18.02
CA GLU A 215 10.18 10.42 -18.92
C GLU A 215 9.16 11.26 -18.15
N ILE A 216 8.60 10.71 -17.07
CA ILE A 216 7.53 11.37 -16.32
C ILE A 216 8.09 12.25 -15.19
N LEU A 217 9.11 11.78 -14.48
CA LEU A 217 9.63 12.44 -13.28
C LEU A 217 10.98 13.13 -13.49
N GLY A 218 11.73 12.75 -14.52
CA GLY A 218 13.05 13.29 -14.85
C GLY A 218 14.22 12.39 -14.44
N ASP A 219 15.44 12.81 -14.77
CA ASP A 219 16.67 12.01 -14.60
C ASP A 219 16.98 11.59 -13.15
N THR A 220 16.54 12.37 -12.17
CA THR A 220 16.69 12.09 -10.75
C THR A 220 15.36 12.29 -10.05
N ILE A 221 14.96 11.32 -9.23
CA ILE A 221 13.72 11.33 -8.45
C ILE A 221 14.01 11.33 -6.94
N ASP A 222 13.00 11.71 -6.15
CA ASP A 222 13.14 11.74 -4.69
C ASP A 222 13.09 10.34 -4.12
N ILE A 223 12.00 9.61 -4.38
CA ILE A 223 11.72 8.31 -3.80
C ILE A 223 11.49 7.30 -4.91
N HIS A 224 12.25 6.19 -4.87
CA HIS A 224 11.95 4.99 -5.64
C HIS A 224 11.61 3.86 -4.66
N ALA A 225 10.52 3.12 -4.90
CA ALA A 225 10.09 2.09 -3.96
C ALA A 225 9.48 0.83 -4.57
N GLY A 226 9.43 -0.23 -3.77
CA GLY A 226 8.83 -1.51 -4.16
C GLY A 226 8.87 -2.56 -3.06
N GLY A 227 8.56 -3.81 -3.39
CA GLY A 227 8.76 -4.94 -2.48
C GLY A 227 10.24 -5.25 -2.26
N GLN A 228 10.61 -5.84 -1.12
CA GLN A 228 12.00 -6.22 -0.84
C GLN A 228 12.61 -7.15 -1.90
N ASP A 229 11.81 -7.99 -2.56
CA ASP A 229 12.22 -8.80 -3.71
C ASP A 229 12.65 -7.98 -4.93
N LEU A 230 12.22 -6.73 -5.07
CA LEU A 230 12.64 -5.87 -6.18
C LEU A 230 14.02 -5.25 -5.93
N THR A 231 14.52 -5.24 -4.69
CA THR A 231 15.87 -4.73 -4.37
C THR A 231 16.93 -5.33 -5.30
N PHE A 232 16.86 -6.64 -5.54
CA PHE A 232 17.70 -7.34 -6.51
C PHE A 232 16.92 -8.47 -7.19
N PRO A 233 17.02 -8.60 -8.53
CA PRO A 233 17.87 -7.81 -9.41
C PRO A 233 17.22 -6.52 -9.93
N HIS A 234 15.91 -6.33 -9.75
CA HIS A 234 15.14 -5.34 -10.50
C HIS A 234 15.63 -3.89 -10.32
N HIS A 235 15.57 -3.35 -9.10
CA HIS A 235 15.99 -1.99 -8.81
C HIS A 235 17.50 -1.77 -8.95
N GLU A 236 18.33 -2.79 -8.69
CA GLU A 236 19.77 -2.72 -8.96
C GLU A 236 20.05 -2.52 -10.46
N ASN A 237 19.30 -3.21 -11.32
CA ASN A 237 19.38 -3.06 -12.77
C ASN A 237 18.88 -1.70 -13.24
N GLU A 238 17.82 -1.17 -12.63
CA GLU A 238 17.30 0.16 -12.94
C GLU A 238 18.30 1.27 -12.61
N ILE A 239 18.97 1.17 -11.46
CA ILE A 239 20.08 2.04 -11.09
C ILE A 239 21.16 1.98 -12.18
N ALA A 240 21.62 0.77 -12.52
CA ALA A 240 22.68 0.61 -13.50
C ALA A 240 22.32 1.25 -14.85
N GLN A 241 21.12 0.98 -15.36
CA GLN A 241 20.62 1.55 -16.62
C GLN A 241 20.49 3.07 -16.56
N SER A 242 19.81 3.58 -15.54
CA SER A 242 19.47 5.01 -15.40
C SER A 242 20.71 5.85 -15.17
N GLU A 243 21.62 5.41 -14.31
CA GLU A 243 22.85 6.17 -14.03
C GLU A 243 23.86 6.06 -15.19
N ALA A 244 23.94 4.94 -15.91
CA ALA A 244 24.75 4.83 -17.12
C ALA A 244 24.20 5.73 -18.25
N TYR A 245 22.88 5.80 -18.39
CA TYR A 245 22.22 6.64 -19.38
C TYR A 245 22.35 8.13 -19.07
N THR A 246 22.14 8.55 -17.82
CA THR A 246 22.09 9.98 -17.44
C THR A 246 23.42 10.54 -16.93
N GLY A 247 24.29 9.70 -16.36
CA GLY A 247 25.45 10.13 -15.58
C GLY A 247 25.11 10.77 -14.23
N LYS A 248 23.85 10.66 -13.77
CA LYS A 248 23.34 11.24 -12.51
C LYS A 248 22.84 10.13 -11.60
N GLN A 249 22.72 10.41 -10.30
CA GLN A 249 22.03 9.51 -9.36
C GLN A 249 20.57 9.34 -9.78
N PHE A 250 20.07 8.12 -9.81
CA PHE A 250 18.68 7.86 -10.23
C PHE A 250 17.65 8.27 -9.17
N ALA A 251 17.78 7.78 -7.93
CA ALA A 251 16.89 8.14 -6.83
C ALA A 251 17.66 8.46 -5.55
N ARG A 252 17.18 9.44 -4.80
CA ARG A 252 17.79 9.84 -3.52
C ARG A 252 17.47 8.86 -2.40
N TYR A 253 16.23 8.39 -2.32
CA TYR A 253 15.76 7.48 -1.28
C TYR A 253 15.16 6.22 -1.89
N TRP A 254 15.68 5.06 -1.49
CA TRP A 254 15.17 3.74 -1.89
C TRP A 254 14.40 3.09 -0.74
N MET A 255 13.10 2.88 -0.93
CA MET A 255 12.22 2.29 0.08
C MET A 255 11.78 0.87 -0.32
N HIS A 256 11.89 -0.08 0.60
CA HIS A 256 11.45 -1.46 0.35
C HIS A 256 10.63 -2.02 1.52
N ASN A 257 9.44 -2.54 1.25
CA ASN A 257 8.60 -3.20 2.26
C ASN A 257 8.95 -4.68 2.42
N GLY A 258 8.78 -5.20 3.62
CA GLY A 258 9.03 -6.61 3.93
C GLY A 258 7.99 -7.56 3.33
N TYR A 259 8.30 -8.85 3.36
CA TYR A 259 7.46 -9.92 2.83
C TYR A 259 6.16 -10.17 3.62
N ILE A 260 5.21 -10.84 2.97
CA ILE A 260 4.06 -11.47 3.63
C ILE A 260 4.29 -12.98 3.68
N ASN A 261 4.18 -13.54 4.88
CA ASN A 261 4.08 -14.99 5.11
C ASN A 261 2.62 -15.37 5.35
N ILE A 262 2.25 -16.61 5.07
CA ILE A 262 0.95 -17.18 5.42
C ILE A 262 1.20 -18.34 6.37
N ASP A 263 0.64 -18.26 7.58
CA ASP A 263 0.82 -19.26 8.64
C ASP A 263 2.30 -19.61 8.90
N ASN A 264 3.16 -18.59 8.90
CA ASN A 264 4.61 -18.63 9.03
C ASN A 264 5.37 -19.28 7.85
N GLU A 265 4.69 -19.63 6.76
CA GLU A 265 5.31 -20.09 5.53
C GLU A 265 5.38 -18.99 4.47
N LYS A 266 6.40 -19.07 3.61
CA LYS A 266 6.48 -18.18 2.45
C LYS A 266 5.31 -18.49 1.51
N MET A 267 4.62 -17.44 1.07
CA MET A 267 3.56 -17.58 0.07
C MET A 267 4.12 -18.08 -1.26
N SER A 268 3.51 -19.11 -1.83
CA SER A 268 3.84 -19.59 -3.17
C SER A 268 2.67 -20.32 -3.80
N LYS A 269 2.56 -20.25 -5.14
CA LYS A 269 1.55 -21.04 -5.88
C LYS A 269 1.75 -22.55 -5.69
N SER A 270 3.00 -23.01 -5.57
CA SER A 270 3.34 -24.43 -5.40
C SER A 270 2.92 -25.01 -4.06
N LEU A 271 2.89 -24.20 -2.99
CA LEU A 271 2.41 -24.63 -1.67
C LEU A 271 0.88 -24.53 -1.54
N GLY A 272 0.18 -24.01 -2.53
CA GLY A 272 -1.27 -23.82 -2.50
C GLY A 272 -1.76 -22.75 -1.51
N ASN A 273 -0.86 -22.11 -0.77
CA ASN A 273 -1.16 -21.05 0.21
C ASN A 273 -1.25 -19.66 -0.44
N PHE A 274 -1.76 -19.57 -1.67
CA PHE A 274 -1.82 -18.32 -2.43
C PHE A 274 -3.20 -17.67 -2.29
N VAL A 275 -3.27 -16.47 -1.69
CA VAL A 275 -4.54 -15.79 -1.38
C VAL A 275 -4.71 -14.55 -2.27
N LEU A 276 -5.74 -14.57 -3.11
CA LEU A 276 -6.12 -13.46 -3.99
C LEU A 276 -6.87 -12.37 -3.24
N VAL A 277 -6.56 -11.11 -3.53
CA VAL A 277 -7.27 -9.95 -2.94
C VAL A 277 -8.74 -9.99 -3.33
N ASN A 278 -9.04 -10.26 -4.60
CA ASN A 278 -10.40 -10.36 -5.10
C ASN A 278 -11.27 -11.41 -4.36
N ASP A 279 -10.67 -12.48 -3.82
CA ASP A 279 -11.44 -13.52 -3.12
C ASP A 279 -11.54 -13.27 -1.63
N ILE A 280 -10.46 -12.78 -1.00
CA ILE A 280 -10.48 -12.50 0.43
C ILE A 280 -11.34 -11.28 0.78
N ARG A 281 -11.42 -10.27 -0.09
CA ARG A 281 -12.26 -9.08 0.11
C ARG A 281 -13.76 -9.37 0.10
N LYS A 282 -14.17 -10.55 -0.38
CA LYS A 282 -15.56 -11.04 -0.32
C LYS A 282 -15.90 -11.63 1.04
N GLN A 283 -14.89 -11.92 1.86
CA GLN A 283 -15.02 -12.60 3.15
C GLN A 283 -14.67 -11.69 4.32
N ILE A 284 -13.75 -10.74 4.12
CA ILE A 284 -13.23 -9.83 5.14
C ILE A 284 -13.37 -8.39 4.63
N ASP A 285 -13.77 -7.47 5.53
CA ASP A 285 -13.79 -6.03 5.25
C ASP A 285 -12.40 -5.57 4.74
N PRO A 286 -12.29 -5.01 3.52
CA PRO A 286 -11.04 -4.49 2.99
C PRO A 286 -10.31 -3.50 3.90
N GLN A 287 -11.04 -2.72 4.71
CA GLN A 287 -10.46 -1.79 5.69
C GLN A 287 -9.77 -2.53 6.83
N VAL A 288 -10.25 -3.73 7.19
CA VAL A 288 -9.57 -4.61 8.15
C VAL A 288 -8.26 -5.13 7.56
N LEU A 289 -8.26 -5.55 6.28
CA LEU A 289 -7.03 -5.98 5.61
C LEU A 289 -5.99 -4.86 5.56
N ARG A 290 -6.42 -3.63 5.26
CA ARG A 290 -5.56 -2.45 5.29
C ARG A 290 -5.01 -2.19 6.70
N PHE A 291 -5.88 -2.15 7.70
CA PHE A 291 -5.50 -1.94 9.11
C PHE A 291 -4.48 -2.98 9.58
N PHE A 292 -4.73 -4.25 9.27
CA PHE A 292 -3.82 -5.36 9.53
C PHE A 292 -2.44 -5.11 8.90
N MET A 293 -2.37 -4.76 7.61
CA MET A 293 -1.08 -4.54 6.93
C MET A 293 -0.27 -3.37 7.50
N LEU A 294 -0.94 -2.36 8.05
CA LEU A 294 -0.32 -1.19 8.67
C LEU A 294 0.01 -1.40 10.16
N SER A 295 -0.50 -2.45 10.79
CA SER A 295 -0.25 -2.79 12.20
C SER A 295 1.21 -3.20 12.48
N VAL A 296 1.97 -3.51 11.43
CA VAL A 296 3.40 -3.84 11.48
C VAL A 296 4.16 -2.86 10.61
N HIS A 297 5.28 -2.35 11.11
CA HIS A 297 6.15 -1.44 10.37
C HIS A 297 6.48 -2.01 8.97
N TYR A 298 6.40 -1.18 7.93
CA TYR A 298 6.41 -1.63 6.54
C TYR A 298 7.64 -2.48 6.15
N ARG A 299 8.82 -2.18 6.71
CA ARG A 299 10.07 -2.92 6.48
C ARG A 299 10.12 -4.31 7.12
N HIS A 300 9.27 -4.62 8.09
CA HIS A 300 9.28 -5.93 8.74
C HIS A 300 8.39 -6.93 7.99
N PRO A 301 8.76 -8.22 7.93
CA PRO A 301 7.85 -9.25 7.48
C PRO A 301 6.57 -9.24 8.31
N ILE A 302 5.43 -9.51 7.66
CA ILE A 302 4.15 -9.67 8.34
C ILE A 302 3.62 -11.07 8.10
N ASN A 303 3.07 -11.69 9.14
CA ASN A 303 2.44 -12.99 9.02
C ASN A 303 0.93 -12.83 8.89
N PHE A 304 0.35 -13.38 7.82
CA PHE A 304 -1.07 -13.45 7.61
C PHE A 304 -1.61 -14.77 8.20
N SER A 305 -2.48 -14.66 9.20
CA SER A 305 -3.25 -15.77 9.77
C SER A 305 -4.63 -15.26 10.18
N GLN A 306 -5.60 -16.18 10.28
CA GLN A 306 -6.97 -15.83 10.65
C GLN A 306 -7.03 -15.09 12.00
N GLU A 307 -6.32 -15.60 13.02
CA GLU A 307 -6.26 -14.97 14.35
C GLU A 307 -5.77 -13.52 14.30
N LEU A 308 -4.74 -13.24 13.49
CA LEU A 308 -4.19 -11.89 13.37
C LEU A 308 -5.14 -10.93 12.64
N VAL A 309 -5.90 -11.44 11.67
CA VAL A 309 -6.94 -10.66 10.98
C VAL A 309 -8.12 -10.38 11.92
N GLU A 310 -8.58 -11.36 12.70
CA GLU A 310 -9.64 -11.17 13.70
C GLU A 310 -9.22 -10.16 14.79
N ASN A 311 -7.95 -10.19 15.21
CA ASN A 311 -7.40 -9.18 16.12
C ASN A 311 -7.40 -7.77 15.50
N ALA A 312 -7.06 -7.66 14.21
CA ALA A 312 -7.10 -6.41 13.47
C ALA A 312 -8.53 -5.88 13.32
N GLU A 313 -9.50 -6.76 13.06
CA GLU A 313 -10.93 -6.44 12.98
C GLU A 313 -11.44 -5.87 14.30
N ASN A 314 -11.19 -6.58 15.41
CA ASN A 314 -11.57 -6.13 16.74
C ASN A 314 -10.92 -4.78 17.09
N GLY A 315 -9.66 -4.59 16.70
CA GLY A 315 -8.94 -3.32 16.89
C GLY A 315 -9.61 -2.16 16.15
N LEU A 316 -9.88 -2.34 14.86
CA LEU A 316 -10.53 -1.33 14.03
C LEU A 316 -11.96 -1.02 14.51
N ALA A 317 -12.73 -2.05 14.87
CA ALA A 317 -14.06 -1.89 15.43
C ALA A 317 -14.04 -1.04 16.70
N ARG A 318 -13.05 -1.21 17.57
CA ARG A 318 -12.92 -0.42 18.81
C ARG A 318 -12.71 1.08 18.54
N ILE A 319 -11.95 1.41 17.50
CA ILE A 319 -11.73 2.80 17.07
C ILE A 319 -13.04 3.38 16.50
N ARG A 320 -13.69 2.65 15.58
CA ARG A 320 -14.98 3.05 14.97
C ARG A 320 -16.08 3.25 16.02
N THR A 321 -16.22 2.34 16.99
CA THR A 321 -17.18 2.47 18.10
C THR A 321 -16.90 3.71 18.95
N SER A 322 -15.63 4.04 19.20
CA SER A 322 -15.29 5.25 19.97
C SER A 322 -15.69 6.52 19.20
N TYR A 323 -15.46 6.54 17.89
CA TYR A 323 -15.90 7.63 17.01
C TYR A 323 -17.44 7.77 16.98
N ALA A 324 -18.17 6.67 16.83
CA ALA A 324 -19.64 6.67 16.85
C ALA A 324 -20.20 7.16 18.19
N ASN A 325 -19.63 6.74 19.32
CA ASN A 325 -20.05 7.20 20.64
C ASN A 325 -19.82 8.71 20.85
N LEU A 326 -18.73 9.27 20.30
CA LEU A 326 -18.48 10.72 20.31
C LEU A 326 -19.56 11.45 19.50
N ALA A 327 -19.89 10.95 18.31
CA ALA A 327 -20.92 11.54 17.46
C ALA A 327 -22.28 11.56 18.16
N HIS A 328 -22.70 10.41 18.72
CA HIS A 328 -23.95 10.31 19.47
C HIS A 328 -23.99 11.24 20.69
N ARG A 329 -22.87 11.37 21.41
CA ARG A 329 -22.80 12.27 22.57
C ARG A 329 -22.86 13.74 22.17
N LEU A 330 -22.31 14.11 21.02
CA LEU A 330 -22.36 15.47 20.49
C LEU A 330 -23.79 15.92 20.21
N GLU A 331 -24.65 15.03 19.71
CA GLU A 331 -26.09 15.31 19.49
C GLU A 331 -26.87 15.55 20.78
N ALA A 332 -26.44 14.93 21.88
CA ALA A 332 -27.16 14.94 23.16
C ALA A 332 -26.59 15.93 24.20
N SER A 333 -25.48 16.63 23.92
CA SER A 333 -24.74 17.39 24.94
C SER A 333 -25.21 18.85 25.09
N PRO A 334 -25.63 19.29 26.30
CA PRO A 334 -25.74 20.70 26.64
C PRO A 334 -24.36 21.34 26.90
N GLU A 335 -24.18 22.60 26.50
CA GLU A 335 -22.94 23.42 26.62
C GLU A 335 -22.59 23.80 28.07
N LEU A 336 -22.25 22.82 28.92
CA LEU A 336 -21.78 23.11 30.28
C LEU A 336 -20.65 22.15 30.64
N GLY A 337 -19.44 22.68 30.77
CA GLY A 337 -18.25 22.01 31.29
C GLY A 337 -17.24 23.00 31.83
N ASP A 338 -16.46 22.57 32.81
CA ASP A 338 -15.24 23.24 33.26
C ASP A 338 -14.07 22.32 32.86
N HIS A 339 -12.95 22.89 32.40
CA HIS A 339 -11.70 22.21 32.04
C HIS A 339 -11.50 21.72 30.57
N GLN A 340 -12.15 22.36 29.58
CA GLN A 340 -11.89 22.13 28.14
C GLN A 340 -10.40 22.01 27.78
N ASP A 341 -9.57 22.94 28.27
CA ASP A 341 -8.15 23.03 27.94
C ASP A 341 -7.36 21.75 28.28
N ILE A 342 -7.74 21.04 29.35
CA ILE A 342 -7.05 19.81 29.75
C ILE A 342 -7.21 18.74 28.67
N TRP A 343 -8.41 18.61 28.11
CA TRP A 343 -8.70 17.59 27.10
C TRP A 343 -8.13 17.97 25.74
N LEU A 344 -8.22 19.24 25.35
CA LEU A 344 -7.59 19.73 24.12
C LEU A 344 -6.08 19.51 24.12
N ASN A 345 -5.40 19.76 25.25
CA ASN A 345 -3.96 19.49 25.37
C ASN A 345 -3.64 18.00 25.21
N LYS A 346 -4.41 17.10 25.83
CA LYS A 346 -4.23 15.65 25.67
C LYS A 346 -4.42 15.19 24.21
N ILE A 347 -5.40 15.77 23.50
CA ILE A 347 -5.62 15.47 22.07
C ILE A 347 -4.38 15.89 21.25
N GLU A 348 -3.86 17.09 21.49
CA GLU A 348 -2.69 17.59 20.77
C GLU A 348 -1.40 16.83 21.11
N GLU A 349 -1.26 16.35 22.35
CA GLU A 349 -0.15 15.47 22.75
C GLU A 349 -0.14 14.17 21.93
N VAL A 350 -1.30 13.51 21.81
CA VAL A 350 -1.44 12.29 21.00
C VAL A 350 -1.23 12.57 19.51
N ARG A 351 -1.74 13.70 19.00
CA ARG A 351 -1.50 14.16 17.62
C ARG A 351 -0.01 14.35 17.36
N THR A 352 0.71 14.99 18.29
CA THR A 352 2.16 15.18 18.22
C THR A 352 2.90 13.84 18.24
N GLN A 353 2.46 12.88 19.05
CA GLN A 353 3.04 11.53 19.11
C GLN A 353 2.82 10.75 17.80
N PHE A 354 1.64 10.87 17.18
CA PHE A 354 1.39 10.29 15.86
C PHE A 354 2.35 10.88 14.83
N ILE A 355 2.48 12.22 14.79
CA ILE A 355 3.39 12.90 13.87
C ILE A 355 4.82 12.44 14.10
N SER A 356 5.28 12.37 15.35
CA SER A 356 6.62 11.89 15.70
C SER A 356 6.87 10.45 15.27
N SER A 357 5.86 9.59 15.38
CA SER A 357 5.95 8.18 14.98
C SER A 357 6.05 8.04 13.46
N MET A 358 5.22 8.79 12.73
CA MET A 358 5.24 8.78 11.27
C MET A 358 6.47 9.51 10.70
N ASP A 359 7.00 10.51 11.41
CA ASP A 359 8.29 11.16 11.12
C ASP A 359 9.46 10.17 11.22
N ASP A 360 9.36 9.19 12.10
CA ASP A 360 10.35 8.13 12.24
C ASP A 360 10.08 6.99 11.25
N ASP A 361 10.38 7.23 9.98
CA ASP A 361 10.34 6.20 8.92
C ASP A 361 8.95 5.58 8.72
N PHE A 362 7.91 6.42 8.76
CA PHE A 362 6.52 6.02 8.53
C PHE A 362 6.08 4.87 9.44
N ASN A 363 6.39 4.96 10.75
CA ASN A 363 6.06 3.91 11.71
C ASN A 363 4.56 3.84 12.01
N THR A 364 3.82 3.18 11.12
CA THR A 364 2.37 3.04 11.19
C THR A 364 1.90 2.20 12.37
N ALA A 365 2.71 1.27 12.88
CA ALA A 365 2.38 0.50 14.08
C ALA A 365 2.23 1.44 15.30
N ASN A 366 3.17 2.37 15.47
CA ASN A 366 3.09 3.39 16.51
C ASN A 366 2.03 4.45 16.20
N GLY A 367 1.81 4.78 14.92
CA GLY A 367 0.69 5.62 14.50
C GLY A 367 -0.68 5.04 14.89
N ILE A 368 -0.87 3.72 14.71
CA ILE A 368 -2.07 3.00 15.16
C ILE A 368 -2.17 2.97 16.69
N ALA A 369 -1.05 2.84 17.39
CA ALA A 369 -1.04 2.95 18.86
C ALA A 369 -1.57 4.32 19.33
N ALA A 370 -1.21 5.41 18.65
CA ALA A 370 -1.75 6.75 18.92
C ALA A 370 -3.27 6.83 18.65
N LEU A 371 -3.78 6.16 17.60
CA LEU A 371 -5.24 6.08 17.37
C LEU A 371 -5.95 5.34 18.51
N PHE A 372 -5.37 4.25 19.02
CA PHE A 372 -5.92 3.55 20.18
C PHE A 372 -5.91 4.40 21.44
N GLU A 373 -4.84 5.16 21.67
CA GLU A 373 -4.73 6.09 22.80
C GLU A 373 -5.80 7.18 22.71
N LEU A 374 -5.98 7.77 21.53
CA LEU A 374 -7.01 8.79 21.29
C LEU A 374 -8.42 8.23 21.52
N ALA A 375 -8.70 7.02 21.03
CA ALA A 375 -9.97 6.32 21.27
C ALA A 375 -10.18 6.01 22.76
N SER A 376 -9.14 5.60 23.48
CA SER A 376 -9.21 5.38 24.93
C SER A 376 -9.50 6.66 25.70
N LEU A 377 -8.81 7.77 25.38
CA LEU A 377 -9.06 9.08 25.99
C LEU A 377 -10.48 9.58 25.71
N ALA A 378 -10.98 9.40 24.48
CA ALA A 378 -12.36 9.71 24.12
C ALA A 378 -13.36 8.94 24.99
N ASN A 379 -13.16 7.64 25.20
CA ASN A 379 -14.03 6.83 26.05
C ASN A 379 -14.01 7.27 27.52
N VAL A 380 -12.87 7.73 28.04
CA VAL A 380 -12.79 8.33 29.39
C VAL A 380 -13.53 9.66 29.43
N TYR A 381 -13.41 10.49 28.40
CA TYR A 381 -14.13 11.77 28.36
C TYR A 381 -15.66 11.58 28.29
N LEU A 382 -16.13 10.56 27.57
CA LEU A 382 -17.56 10.24 27.44
C LEU A 382 -18.25 9.83 28.76
N ILE A 383 -17.49 9.39 29.76
CA ILE A 383 -18.03 9.03 31.09
C ILE A 383 -18.00 10.21 32.08
N GLU A 384 -17.41 11.34 31.71
CA GLU A 384 -17.44 12.55 32.53
C GLU A 384 -18.88 13.03 32.74
N LYS A 385 -19.11 13.66 33.90
CA LYS A 385 -20.44 14.18 34.25
C LYS A 385 -20.90 15.26 33.27
N HIS A 386 -19.94 16.01 32.75
CA HIS A 386 -20.12 17.16 31.87
C HIS A 386 -19.19 17.02 30.67
N THR A 387 -19.74 17.19 29.46
CA THR A 387 -18.99 17.09 28.21
C THR A 387 -19.34 18.29 27.33
N GLU A 388 -18.30 18.94 26.81
CA GLU A 388 -18.38 20.10 25.94
C GLU A 388 -18.28 19.72 24.46
N ALA A 389 -19.11 20.34 23.62
CA ALA A 389 -19.17 20.10 22.18
C ALA A 389 -17.81 20.28 21.50
N ALA A 390 -17.06 21.34 21.85
CA ALA A 390 -15.77 21.63 21.26
C ALA A 390 -14.72 20.52 21.49
N VAL A 391 -14.73 19.85 22.65
CA VAL A 391 -13.81 18.72 22.93
C VAL A 391 -14.25 17.47 22.17
N LEU A 392 -15.57 17.19 22.12
CA LEU A 392 -16.11 16.06 21.35
C LEU A 392 -15.75 16.20 19.87
N THR A 393 -15.95 17.40 19.31
CA THR A 393 -15.55 17.74 17.94
C THR A 393 -14.05 17.57 17.74
N ALA A 394 -13.21 18.09 18.66
CA ALA A 394 -11.76 17.94 18.56
C ALA A 394 -11.30 16.48 18.55
N PHE A 395 -11.90 15.61 19.38
CA PHE A 395 -11.61 14.17 19.34
C PHE A 395 -12.01 13.55 17.99
N MET A 396 -13.21 13.85 17.49
CA MET A 396 -13.70 13.31 16.22
C MET A 396 -12.84 13.77 15.04
N GLU A 397 -12.55 15.06 14.95
CA GLU A 397 -11.73 15.64 13.88
C GLU A 397 -10.32 15.06 13.90
N THR A 398 -9.70 14.94 15.08
CA THR A 398 -8.34 14.38 15.20
C THR A 398 -8.34 12.88 14.87
N LEU A 399 -9.31 12.09 15.37
CA LEU A 399 -9.44 10.67 15.01
C LEU A 399 -9.60 10.48 13.49
N LYS A 400 -10.44 11.30 12.86
CA LYS A 400 -10.68 11.28 11.42
C LYS A 400 -9.43 11.69 10.64
N GLU A 401 -8.79 12.80 11.00
CA GLU A 401 -7.56 13.30 10.35
C GLU A 401 -6.47 12.23 10.36
N LEU A 402 -6.13 11.71 11.54
CA LEU A 402 -5.03 10.74 11.71
C LEU A 402 -5.35 9.39 11.06
N SER A 403 -6.61 8.95 11.10
CA SER A 403 -7.01 7.70 10.45
C SER A 403 -6.98 7.82 8.92
N LEU A 404 -7.36 8.98 8.36
CA LEU A 404 -7.31 9.23 6.92
C LEU A 404 -5.88 9.30 6.37
N VAL A 405 -4.90 9.73 7.17
CA VAL A 405 -3.46 9.61 6.83
C VAL A 405 -3.09 8.14 6.59
N LEU A 406 -3.61 7.25 7.41
CA LEU A 406 -3.44 5.81 7.25
C LEU A 406 -4.41 5.20 6.22
N GLY A 407 -5.28 5.99 5.59
CA GLY A 407 -6.32 5.54 4.65
C GLY A 407 -7.41 4.67 5.29
N ILE A 408 -7.64 4.86 6.60
CA ILE A 408 -8.66 4.16 7.38
C ILE A 408 -9.88 5.06 7.56
N GLU A 409 -11.06 4.50 7.28
CA GLU A 409 -12.34 5.14 7.51
C GLU A 409 -12.89 4.77 8.90
N VAL A 410 -13.03 5.80 9.75
CA VAL A 410 -13.60 5.68 11.10
C VAL A 410 -15.09 5.99 11.16
N GLU A 411 -15.58 6.78 10.20
CA GLU A 411 -16.99 7.06 10.00
C GLU A 411 -17.56 5.95 9.14
N VAL A 412 -18.37 5.09 9.75
CA VAL A 412 -19.09 4.05 9.03
C VAL A 412 -20.49 4.60 8.78
N GLN A 413 -20.97 4.53 7.53
CA GLN A 413 -22.38 4.81 7.26
C GLN A 413 -23.22 3.83 8.07
N THR A 414 -24.12 4.34 8.90
CA THR A 414 -25.19 3.54 9.50
C THR A 414 -25.96 2.88 8.38
N GLU A 415 -25.90 1.55 8.30
CA GLU A 415 -26.70 0.80 7.33
C GLU A 415 -28.19 0.96 7.68
N VAL A 416 -29.09 0.77 6.72
CA VAL A 416 -30.56 0.74 6.97
C VAL A 416 -30.91 -0.23 8.10
N LEU A 417 -30.13 -1.30 8.25
CA LEU A 417 -30.27 -2.28 9.33
C LEU A 417 -29.99 -1.68 10.73
N ASP A 418 -29.10 -0.69 10.83
CA ASP A 418 -28.78 -0.01 12.09
C ASP A 418 -29.95 0.90 12.53
N GLU A 419 -30.63 1.56 11.58
CA GLU A 419 -31.87 2.31 11.87
C GLU A 419 -33.00 1.39 12.36
N GLU A 420 -33.12 0.20 11.78
CA GLU A 420 -34.08 -0.83 12.22
C GLU A 420 -33.72 -1.34 13.63
N ILE A 421 -32.43 -1.53 13.94
CA ILE A 421 -31.95 -1.92 15.26
C ILE A 421 -32.24 -0.82 16.29
N ASP A 422 -31.97 0.45 15.96
CA ASP A 422 -32.25 1.58 16.84
C ASP A 422 -33.75 1.73 17.10
N ALA A 423 -34.59 1.50 16.07
CA ALA A 423 -36.05 1.48 16.23
C ALA A 423 -36.50 0.35 17.17
N LEU A 424 -35.95 -0.86 17.03
CA LEU A 424 -36.20 -1.98 17.94
C LEU A 424 -35.76 -1.66 19.37
N ILE A 425 -34.62 -1.02 19.55
CA ILE A 425 -34.13 -0.63 20.89
C ILE A 425 -35.02 0.44 21.51
N ALA A 426 -35.45 1.44 20.73
CA ALA A 426 -36.39 2.46 21.19
C ALA A 426 -37.74 1.83 21.59
N GLU A 427 -38.25 0.90 20.79
CA GLU A 427 -39.46 0.13 21.09
C GLU A 427 -39.28 -0.70 22.37
N ARG A 428 -38.13 -1.35 22.55
CA ARG A 428 -37.81 -2.12 23.76
C ARG A 428 -37.77 -1.22 25.01
N ILE A 429 -37.19 -0.03 24.91
CA ILE A 429 -37.17 0.95 26.01
C ILE A 429 -38.60 1.36 26.38
N GLN A 430 -39.44 1.62 25.39
CA GLN A 430 -40.82 2.00 25.60
C GLN A 430 -41.63 0.85 26.22
N ALA A 431 -41.49 -0.37 25.72
CA ALA A 431 -42.11 -1.57 26.29
C ALA A 431 -41.73 -1.78 27.77
N ARG A 432 -40.45 -1.55 28.14
CA ARG A 432 -40.03 -1.60 29.56
C ARG A 432 -40.67 -0.49 30.40
N LYS A 433 -40.81 0.73 29.88
CA LYS A 433 -41.50 1.83 30.57
C LYS A 433 -42.99 1.51 30.79
N ASP A 434 -43.62 0.90 29.80
CA ASP A 434 -45.03 0.50 29.83
C ASP A 434 -45.26 -0.81 30.59
N LYS A 435 -44.20 -1.41 31.15
CA LYS A 435 -44.18 -2.69 31.87
C LYS A 435 -44.63 -3.90 31.03
N ASP A 436 -44.52 -3.80 29.71
CA ASP A 436 -44.67 -4.92 28.78
C ASP A 436 -43.34 -5.68 28.66
N PHE A 437 -43.07 -6.51 29.67
CA PHE A 437 -41.84 -7.30 29.73
C PHE A 437 -41.78 -8.38 28.63
N ALA A 438 -42.93 -8.89 28.20
CA ALA A 438 -42.99 -9.90 27.15
C ALA A 438 -42.53 -9.34 25.80
N ARG A 439 -42.99 -8.12 25.44
CA ARG A 439 -42.52 -7.44 24.23
C ARG A 439 -41.06 -7.05 24.33
N ALA A 440 -40.60 -6.58 25.49
CA ALA A 440 -39.21 -6.21 25.70
C ALA A 440 -38.23 -7.40 25.60
N ASP A 441 -38.64 -8.59 26.06
CA ASP A 441 -37.87 -9.83 25.90
C ASP A 441 -37.88 -10.34 24.46
N ALA A 442 -39.03 -10.30 23.78
CA ALA A 442 -39.13 -10.69 22.36
C ALA A 442 -38.21 -9.84 21.47
N ILE A 443 -38.14 -8.52 21.72
CA ILE A 443 -37.24 -7.63 20.97
C ILE A 443 -35.77 -7.92 21.31
N ARG A 444 -35.43 -8.22 22.57
CA ARG A 444 -34.06 -8.63 22.94
C ARG A 444 -33.64 -9.89 22.17
N ASP A 445 -34.53 -10.87 22.08
CA ASP A 445 -34.23 -12.12 21.42
C ASP A 445 -34.12 -11.93 19.88
N GLN A 446 -34.97 -11.09 19.29
CA GLN A 446 -34.86 -10.66 17.89
C GLN A 446 -33.50 -9.97 17.61
N LEU A 447 -33.10 -9.03 18.48
CA LEU A 447 -31.81 -8.36 18.36
C LEU A 447 -30.65 -9.36 18.48
N LYS A 448 -30.77 -10.36 19.35
CA LYS A 448 -29.77 -11.42 19.49
C LYS A 448 -29.68 -12.32 18.25
N GLU A 449 -30.80 -12.62 17.59
CA GLU A 449 -30.83 -13.36 16.31
C GLU A 449 -30.17 -12.57 15.17
N MET A 450 -30.20 -11.25 15.25
CA MET A 450 -29.47 -10.34 14.35
C MET A 450 -27.99 -10.18 14.72
N ASN A 451 -27.47 -11.00 15.65
CA ASN A 451 -26.12 -10.88 16.24
C ASN A 451 -25.88 -9.50 16.87
N ILE A 452 -26.90 -8.92 17.51
CA ILE A 452 -26.81 -7.65 18.22
C ILE A 452 -26.79 -7.90 19.72
N LEU A 453 -25.69 -7.49 20.36
CA LEU A 453 -25.50 -7.52 21.79
C LEU A 453 -25.87 -6.17 22.39
N LEU A 454 -26.81 -6.17 23.34
CA LEU A 454 -27.23 -4.97 24.08
C LEU A 454 -26.43 -4.80 25.36
N GLU A 455 -25.95 -3.58 25.61
CA GLU A 455 -25.27 -3.16 26.84
C GLU A 455 -26.11 -2.05 27.51
N ASP A 456 -26.75 -2.39 28.64
CA ASP A 456 -27.47 -1.40 29.45
C ASP A 456 -26.46 -0.54 30.23
N THR A 457 -26.41 0.78 29.97
CA THR A 457 -25.53 1.72 30.70
C THR A 457 -26.34 2.78 31.45
N ALA A 458 -25.71 3.45 32.42
CA ALA A 458 -26.34 4.56 33.16
C ALA A 458 -26.75 5.75 32.27
N GLN A 459 -26.21 5.83 31.05
CA GLN A 459 -26.46 6.90 30.08
C GLN A 459 -27.44 6.47 28.97
N GLY A 460 -27.91 5.21 28.95
CA GLY A 460 -28.76 4.66 27.90
C GLY A 460 -28.36 3.25 27.48
N ILE A 461 -29.13 2.63 26.58
CA ILE A 461 -28.80 1.32 25.99
C ILE A 461 -27.83 1.54 24.84
N ARG A 462 -26.72 0.82 24.83
CA ARG A 462 -25.77 0.73 23.71
C ARG A 462 -25.87 -0.65 23.08
N TRP A 463 -25.40 -0.78 21.84
CA TRP A 463 -25.40 -2.07 21.16
C TRP A 463 -24.16 -2.25 20.28
N LYS A 464 -23.81 -3.51 20.01
CA LYS A 464 -22.73 -3.90 19.09
C LYS A 464 -23.10 -5.16 18.32
N ARG A 465 -22.54 -5.33 17.12
CA ARG A 465 -22.59 -6.59 16.37
C ARG A 465 -21.60 -7.58 16.98
N GLY A 466 -22.00 -8.83 17.21
CA GLY A 466 -21.14 -9.86 17.81
C GLY A 466 -21.75 -11.25 17.90
#